data_AF-A0A9D2KRK3-F1
#
_entry.id   AF-A0A9D2KRK3-F1
#
_cell.length_a   1.000
_cell.length_b   1.000
_cell.length_c   1.000
_cell.angle_alpha   90.00
_cell.angle_beta   90.00
_cell.angle_gamma   90.00
#
_symmetry.space_group_name_H-M   'P 1'
#
loop_
_entity.id
_entity.type
_entity.pdbx_description
1 polymer ?
#
loop_
_entity_poly.entity_id
_entity_poly.type
_entity_poly.pdbx_seq_one_letter_code
_entity_poly.pdbx_strand_id
1 'polypeptide(L)'
;MSQNNDSSARTALPEVTFSTFVMSLASAALVQLGEVPNPETGAQAVHPHLARHSIDMLEMLHRKTTQGLDEQERKLLESLLYELRMKYVMKCGSAPGQGA
;
A
#
# COMPACT_ATOMS: atom_id res chain seq x y z
N MET A 1 28.27 -42.72 -6.07
CA MET A 1 28.57 -41.42 -5.42
C MET A 1 27.52 -40.42 -5.87
N SER A 2 26.87 -39.79 -4.89
CA SER A 2 25.66 -38.97 -5.01
C SER A 2 25.77 -37.77 -5.96
N GLN A 3 24.63 -37.48 -6.59
CA GLN A 3 24.28 -36.21 -7.20
C GLN A 3 24.46 -35.08 -6.18
N ASN A 4 25.15 -34.01 -6.56
CA ASN A 4 25.03 -32.71 -5.90
C ASN A 4 25.46 -31.62 -6.89
N ASN A 5 24.49 -30.96 -7.54
CA ASN A 5 24.71 -29.61 -8.01
C ASN A 5 23.42 -28.79 -7.80
N ASP A 6 23.40 -28.18 -6.61
CA ASP A 6 22.84 -26.87 -6.30
C ASP A 6 21.45 -26.50 -6.88
N SER A 7 20.41 -26.97 -6.18
CA SER A 7 19.11 -26.29 -6.16
C SER A 7 19.13 -25.26 -5.03
N SER A 8 19.68 -24.08 -5.26
CA SER A 8 19.53 -22.94 -4.37
C SER A 8 19.59 -21.64 -5.16
N ALA A 9 18.53 -21.40 -5.95
CA ALA A 9 18.16 -20.04 -6.29
C ALA A 9 17.85 -19.30 -4.98
N ARG A 10 18.88 -18.68 -4.39
CA ARG A 10 18.70 -17.62 -3.40
C ARG A 10 17.84 -16.58 -4.10
N THR A 11 16.55 -16.60 -3.80
CA THR A 11 15.59 -15.58 -4.24
C THR A 11 16.10 -14.29 -3.62
N ALA A 12 16.88 -13.53 -4.38
CA ALA A 12 17.32 -12.20 -3.97
C ALA A 12 16.03 -11.38 -3.85
N LEU A 13 15.60 -11.14 -2.61
CA LEU A 13 14.48 -10.24 -2.36
C LEU A 13 14.79 -8.92 -3.08
N PRO A 14 13.82 -8.34 -3.80
CA PRO A 14 14.05 -7.10 -4.51
C PRO A 14 14.57 -6.04 -3.54
N GLU A 15 15.47 -5.19 -4.02
CA GLU A 15 16.02 -4.10 -3.21
C GLU A 15 14.88 -3.24 -2.66
N VAL A 16 14.88 -3.08 -1.33
CA VAL A 16 13.88 -2.24 -0.66
C VAL A 16 14.32 -0.79 -0.79
N THR A 17 13.70 -0.10 -1.74
CA THR A 17 13.80 1.36 -1.91
C THR A 17 12.61 2.05 -1.25
N PHE A 18 12.73 3.36 -0.97
CA PHE A 18 11.60 4.14 -0.45
C PHE A 18 10.37 4.01 -1.35
N SER A 19 10.55 4.11 -2.67
CA SER A 19 9.50 3.89 -3.67
C SER A 19 8.82 2.54 -3.54
N THR A 20 9.58 1.44 -3.43
CA THR A 20 8.98 0.09 -3.26
C THR A 20 8.22 -0.06 -1.94
N PHE A 21 8.69 0.60 -0.87
CA PHE A 21 8.02 0.58 0.42
C PHE A 21 6.70 1.36 0.41
N VAL A 22 6.68 2.59 -0.12
CA VAL A 22 5.45 3.38 -0.21
C VAL A 22 4.44 2.77 -1.18
N MET A 23 4.89 2.12 -2.26
CA MET A 23 4.01 1.35 -3.15
C MET A 23 3.39 0.15 -2.44
N SER A 24 4.14 -0.53 -1.57
CA SER A 24 3.62 -1.66 -0.80
C SER A 24 2.54 -1.21 0.20
N LEU A 25 2.75 -0.08 0.89
CA LEU A 25 1.74 0.53 1.75
C LEU A 25 0.50 0.99 0.95
N ALA A 26 0.69 1.59 -0.22
CA ALA A 26 -0.41 1.98 -1.08
C ALA A 26 -1.21 0.77 -1.60
N SER A 27 -0.54 -0.32 -1.98
CA SER A 27 -1.18 -1.58 -2.36
C SER A 27 -2.02 -2.15 -1.21
N ALA A 28 -1.47 -2.15 0.02
CA ALA A 28 -2.23 -2.56 1.20
C ALA A 28 -3.48 -1.69 1.41
N ALA A 29 -3.36 -0.36 1.25
CA ALA A 29 -4.49 0.55 1.32
C ALA A 29 -5.56 0.26 0.24
N LEU A 30 -5.15 -0.06 -1.00
CA LEU A 30 -6.07 -0.42 -2.08
C LEU A 30 -6.82 -1.73 -1.78
N VAL A 31 -6.14 -2.75 -1.27
CA VAL A 31 -6.78 -3.99 -0.82
C VAL A 31 -7.77 -3.72 0.30
N GLN A 32 -7.37 -2.91 1.29
CA GLN A 32 -8.23 -2.51 2.41
C GLN A 32 -9.39 -1.61 1.98
N LEU A 33 -9.31 -0.92 0.84
CA LEU A 33 -10.41 -0.17 0.24
C LEU A 33 -11.32 -1.04 -0.64
N GLY A 34 -10.99 -2.33 -0.79
CA GLY A 34 -11.67 -3.23 -1.71
C GLY A 34 -11.50 -2.82 -3.18
N GLU A 35 -10.44 -2.09 -3.53
CA GLU A 35 -10.13 -1.73 -4.92
C GLU A 35 -9.46 -2.88 -5.67
N VAL A 36 -8.72 -3.71 -4.93
CA VAL A 36 -8.02 -4.90 -5.42
C VAL A 36 -8.41 -6.06 -4.50
N PRO A 37 -8.62 -7.29 -5.03
CA PRO A 37 -8.86 -8.46 -4.19
C PRO A 37 -7.65 -8.73 -3.30
N ASN A 38 -7.90 -9.19 -2.08
CA ASN A 38 -6.86 -9.66 -1.19
C ASN A 38 -6.12 -10.86 -1.85
N PRO A 39 -4.79 -10.83 -1.99
CA PRO A 39 -4.04 -11.87 -2.70
C PRO A 39 -4.04 -13.23 -1.98
N GLU A 40 -4.24 -13.26 -0.66
CA GLU A 40 -4.26 -14.50 0.14
C GLU A 40 -5.63 -15.16 0.14
N THR A 41 -6.71 -14.36 0.20
CA THR A 41 -8.08 -14.88 0.35
C THR A 41 -8.91 -14.78 -0.94
N GLY A 42 -8.47 -13.97 -1.91
CA GLY A 42 -9.25 -13.60 -3.10
C GLY A 42 -10.44 -12.67 -2.81
N ALA A 43 -10.70 -12.33 -1.54
CA ALA A 43 -11.85 -11.55 -1.14
C ALA A 43 -11.65 -10.05 -1.42
N GLN A 44 -12.70 -9.40 -1.91
CA GLN A 44 -12.75 -7.95 -2.07
C GLN A 44 -13.67 -7.38 -1.00
N ALA A 45 -13.09 -6.77 0.03
CA ALA A 45 -13.81 -6.23 1.17
C ALA A 45 -13.26 -4.85 1.56
N VAL A 46 -14.16 -3.96 1.99
CA VAL A 46 -13.78 -2.63 2.46
C VAL A 46 -13.56 -2.69 3.97
N HIS A 47 -12.37 -2.28 4.40
CA HIS A 47 -11.93 -2.16 5.78
C HIS A 47 -11.51 -0.70 6.07
N PRO A 48 -12.48 0.21 6.31
CA PRO A 48 -12.21 1.65 6.39
C PRO A 48 -11.16 2.03 7.44
N HIS A 49 -11.15 1.38 8.61
CA HIS A 49 -10.18 1.67 9.66
C HIS A 49 -8.75 1.31 9.25
N LEU A 50 -8.57 0.17 8.58
CA LEU A 50 -7.26 -0.27 8.11
C LEU A 50 -6.78 0.59 6.94
N ALA A 51 -7.65 0.87 5.97
CA ALA A 51 -7.35 1.76 4.86
C ALA A 51 -6.90 3.15 5.33
N ARG A 52 -7.63 3.73 6.30
CA ARG A 52 -7.25 5.00 6.92
C ARG A 52 -5.90 4.92 7.60
N HIS A 53 -5.64 3.87 8.36
CA HIS A 53 -4.34 3.70 9.03
C HIS A 53 -3.18 3.66 8.03
N SER A 54 -3.34 2.97 6.91
CA SER A 54 -2.34 2.93 5.83
C SER A 54 -2.11 4.31 5.19
N ILE A 55 -3.18 5.08 4.96
CA ILE A 55 -3.09 6.46 4.46
C ILE A 55 -2.39 7.38 5.48
N ASP A 56 -2.72 7.26 6.76
CA ASP A 56 -2.11 8.04 7.84
C ASP A 56 -0.61 7.73 7.96
N MET A 57 -0.19 6.48 7.74
CA MET A 57 1.24 6.11 7.68
C MET A 57 1.95 6.79 6.51
N LEU A 58 1.37 6.77 5.31
CA LEU A 58 1.92 7.48 4.14
C LEU A 58 2.01 9.00 4.39
N GLU A 59 1.01 9.58 5.04
CA GLU A 59 1.00 11.01 5.39
C GLU A 59 2.08 11.34 6.42
N MET A 60 2.25 10.50 7.43
CA MET A 60 3.33 10.63 8.41
C MET A 60 4.70 10.59 7.72
N LEU A 61 4.91 9.64 6.79
CA LEU A 61 6.15 9.56 6.01
C LEU A 61 6.38 10.85 5.23
N HIS A 62 5.39 11.32 4.48
CA HIS A 62 5.50 12.57 3.71
C HIS A 62 5.95 13.77 4.55
N ARG A 63 5.40 13.89 5.77
CA ARG A 63 5.76 14.95 6.72
C ARG A 63 7.15 14.78 7.35
N LYS A 64 7.65 13.54 7.48
CA LYS A 64 8.91 13.23 8.15
C LYS A 64 10.10 13.12 7.18
N THR A 65 9.87 12.75 5.92
CA THR A 65 10.93 12.47 4.95
C THR A 65 11.18 13.63 3.98
N THR A 66 10.55 14.78 4.17
CA THR A 66 10.52 15.90 3.21
C THR A 66 11.90 16.45 2.82
N GLN A 67 12.94 16.28 3.65
CA GLN A 67 14.33 16.71 3.37
C GLN A 67 15.22 15.59 2.79
N GLY A 68 14.75 14.34 2.77
CA GLY A 68 15.51 13.18 2.30
C GLY A 68 14.99 12.56 1.00
N LEU A 69 13.85 13.04 0.47
CA LEU A 69 13.27 12.54 -0.77
C LEU A 69 13.81 13.29 -1.98
N ASP A 70 14.13 12.52 -3.02
CA ASP A 70 14.30 13.09 -4.36
C ASP A 70 12.94 13.52 -4.96
N GLU A 71 13.00 14.18 -6.12
CA GLU A 71 11.82 14.72 -6.79
C GLU A 71 10.85 13.62 -7.26
N GLN A 72 11.35 12.45 -7.66
CA GLN A 72 10.52 11.34 -8.12
C GLN A 72 9.82 10.68 -6.94
N GLU A 73 10.53 10.43 -5.84
CA GLU A 73 9.98 9.88 -4.61
C GLU A 73 8.91 10.77 -4.00
N ARG A 74 9.15 12.09 -4.00
CA ARG A 74 8.17 13.08 -3.53
C ARG A 74 6.89 13.05 -4.36
N LYS A 75 7.03 13.14 -5.69
CA LYS A 75 5.88 13.09 -6.62
C LYS A 75 5.10 11.80 -6.49
N LEU A 76 5.81 10.67 -6.37
CA LEU A 76 5.18 9.37 -6.15
C LEU A 76 4.32 9.37 -4.88
N LEU A 77 4.90 9.79 -3.75
CA LEU A 77 4.18 9.80 -2.48
C LEU A 77 2.98 10.77 -2.47
N GLU A 78 3.15 11.96 -3.04
CA GLU A 78 2.06 12.94 -3.18
C GLU A 78 0.92 12.40 -4.06
N SER A 79 1.25 11.76 -5.19
CA SER A 79 0.27 11.14 -6.08
C SER A 79 -0.50 10.02 -5.37
N LEU A 80 0.21 9.11 -4.70
CA LEU A 80 -0.41 8.01 -3.96
C LEU A 80 -1.32 8.52 -2.84
N LEU A 81 -0.88 9.53 -2.08
CA LEU A 81 -1.71 10.14 -1.03
C LEU A 81 -2.98 10.77 -1.59
N TYR A 82 -2.88 11.49 -2.71
CA TYR A 82 -4.04 12.08 -3.36
C TYR A 82 -5.05 11.01 -3.81
N GLU A 83 -4.59 10.01 -4.57
CA GLU A 83 -5.44 8.95 -5.09
C GLU A 83 -6.13 8.16 -3.98
N LEU A 84 -5.39 7.76 -2.95
CA LEU A 84 -5.92 6.96 -1.85
C LEU A 84 -6.93 7.75 -1.01
N ARG A 85 -6.68 9.03 -0.74
CA ARG A 85 -7.64 9.89 -0.03
C ARG A 85 -8.94 10.03 -0.80
N MET A 86 -8.85 10.25 -2.11
CA MET A 86 -10.05 10.33 -2.95
C MET A 86 -10.84 9.04 -2.94
N LYS A 87 -10.18 7.90 -3.14
CA LYS A 87 -10.82 6.57 -3.07
C LYS A 87 -11.43 6.31 -1.70
N TYR A 88 -10.74 6.70 -0.62
CA TYR A 88 -11.26 6.59 0.75
C TYR A 88 -12.55 7.39 0.92
N VAL A 89 -12.59 8.64 0.49
CA VAL A 89 -13.81 9.47 0.57
C VAL A 89 -14.93 8.88 -0.30
N MET A 90 -14.63 8.36 -1.49
CA MET A 90 -15.64 7.74 -2.35
C MET A 90 -16.23 6.46 -1.73
N LYS A 91 -15.39 5.61 -1.13
CA LYS A 91 -15.80 4.31 -0.58
C LYS A 91 -16.34 4.37 0.85
N CYS A 92 -15.79 5.27 1.67
CA CYS A 92 -16.09 5.37 3.09
C CYS A 92 -16.82 6.67 3.47
N GLY A 93 -16.77 7.70 2.62
CA GLY A 93 -17.47 8.98 2.82
C GLY A 93 -18.94 8.96 2.43
N SER A 94 -19.45 7.84 1.89
CA SER A 94 -20.88 7.57 1.74
C SER A 94 -21.30 6.51 2.75
N ALA A 95 -21.59 6.92 3.97
CA ALA A 95 -22.49 6.17 4.83
C ALA A 95 -23.92 6.71 4.61
N PRO A 96 -24.74 6.16 3.71
CA PRO A 96 -26.19 6.25 3.87
C PRO A 96 -26.58 5.29 4.99
N GLY A 97 -27.05 5.82 6.12
CA GLY A 97 -27.84 5.07 7.09
C GLY A 97 -27.18 3.89 7.79
N GLN A 98 -26.64 4.13 8.98
CA GLN A 98 -27.12 3.31 10.10
C GLN A 98 -28.60 3.68 10.30
N GLY A 99 -29.46 2.88 9.66
CA GLY A 99 -30.90 3.01 9.72
C GLY A 99 -31.52 1.61 9.65
N ALA A 100 -31.70 1.03 10.84
CA ALA A 100 -32.67 0.01 11.26
C ALA A 100 -32.05 -0.87 12.35
#